data_AF-A0A6A0I2L1-F1
#
_entry.id   AF-A0A6A0I2L1-F1
#
_cell.length_a   1.000
_cell.length_b   1.000
_cell.length_c   1.000
_cell.angle_alpha   90.00
_cell.angle_beta   90.00
_cell.angle_gamma   90.00
#
_symmetry.space_group_name_H-M   'P 1'
#
loop_
_entity.id
_entity.type
_entity.pdbx_description
1 polymer ?
#
loop_
_entity_poly.entity_id
_entity_poly.type
_entity_poly.pdbx_seq_one_letter_code
_entity_poly.pdbx_strand_id
1 'polypeptide(L)'
;MTLELWVVGIYMLACIAIGILASRKVLVSRDDYWVAGRRIGTWVNAMAIMATLASGGSIIGVMGLAYKNGIPYALALFAGAVLGFPLASILVAKPLRNFGKFTITDFLVFRYPHAIVRYLVPIVIVVSFTVYIIAQMKAAGITANVLLGISYNEAVTWMTIVFILYVSIGGMLAVTWTDVVQGVLMLAVVLVTAAMMINRAGSPAEIMEQATLAAPMLGEVAHQPVASYLGSFVIWAAAIPVIPHIVMRVFTAKDAAGARLSLNLAMVAYSVMILAAVLAIVPVGKMHFPDLQDADTIFLEVMKQEFPPLIRGLAVAAVMAAVMSTTDALLLACSSALAHDLFGERLIKRFSPKVVSWISAGFAWAIGLLAMYFAYSPPQLITAFYSAAIGLLSAALFVPVIAGLWWKKANLAGGVASLLVGSAVYLIVQFTPGAPPFSAILFALPASALAMVIVSKIRPGRESEIMAAISKLHQSENI
;
A
#
# COMPACT_ATOMS: atom_id res chain seq x y z
N MET A 1 7.59 33.82 2.34
CA MET A 1 6.97 32.47 2.20
C MET A 1 5.83 32.58 1.22
N THR A 2 5.80 31.72 0.21
CA THR A 2 4.70 31.64 -0.75
C THR A 2 3.44 31.08 -0.08
N LEU A 3 2.25 31.36 -0.63
CA LEU A 3 0.97 30.90 -0.07
C LEU A 3 0.91 29.36 0.04
N GLU A 4 1.52 28.69 -0.93
CA GLU A 4 1.65 27.24 -1.00
C GLU A 4 2.30 26.65 0.26
N LEU A 5 3.40 27.27 0.73
CA LEU A 5 4.13 26.82 1.92
C LEU A 5 3.28 26.96 3.18
N TRP A 6 2.44 28.01 3.28
CA TRP A 6 1.52 28.17 4.40
C TRP A 6 0.45 27.08 4.41
N VAL A 7 -0.14 26.77 3.25
CA VAL A 7 -1.14 25.69 3.12
C VAL A 7 -0.55 24.36 3.56
N VAL A 8 0.64 24.02 3.07
CA VAL A 8 1.35 22.78 3.43
C VAL A 8 1.72 22.77 4.92
N GLY A 9 2.23 23.88 5.45
CA GLY A 9 2.57 24.01 6.87
C GLY A 9 1.36 23.82 7.78
N ILE A 10 0.23 24.43 7.47
CA ILE A 10 -1.04 24.26 8.21
C ILE A 10 -1.50 22.81 8.15
N TYR A 11 -1.48 22.19 6.97
CA TYR A 11 -1.81 20.78 6.79
C TYR A 11 -0.92 19.87 7.66
N MET A 12 0.40 20.09 7.66
CA MET A 12 1.35 19.32 8.47
C MET A 12 1.07 19.46 9.96
N LEU A 13 0.84 20.69 10.43
CA LEU A 13 0.51 20.95 11.83
C LEU A 13 -0.81 20.30 12.24
N ALA A 14 -1.81 20.30 11.36
CA ALA A 14 -3.08 19.63 11.59
C ALA A 14 -2.89 18.11 11.75
N CYS A 15 -2.11 17.47 10.87
CA CYS A 15 -1.80 16.05 10.97
C CYS A 15 -1.07 15.70 12.27
N ILE A 16 -0.06 16.49 12.65
CA ILE A 16 0.66 16.31 13.91
C ILE A 16 -0.28 16.48 15.11
N ALA A 17 -1.14 17.50 15.09
CA ALA A 17 -2.11 17.74 16.17
C ALA A 17 -3.09 16.58 16.31
N ILE A 18 -3.67 16.08 15.21
CA ILE A 18 -4.55 14.91 15.20
C ILE A 18 -3.82 13.69 15.77
N GLY A 19 -2.57 13.46 15.33
CA GLY A 19 -1.75 12.35 15.81
C GLY A 19 -1.51 12.39 17.32
N ILE A 20 -1.15 13.56 17.87
CA ILE A 20 -0.93 13.77 19.31
C ILE A 20 -2.24 13.61 20.10
N LEU A 21 -3.35 14.16 19.60
CA LEU A 21 -4.64 14.07 20.29
C LEU A 21 -5.16 12.63 20.32
N ALA A 22 -4.96 11.87 19.23
CA ALA A 22 -5.32 10.47 19.16
C ALA A 22 -4.42 9.61 20.04
N SER A 23 -3.10 9.85 20.07
CA SER A 23 -2.14 9.04 20.82
C SER A 23 -2.33 9.09 22.35
N ARG A 24 -2.88 10.19 22.87
CA ARG A 24 -3.27 10.31 24.30
C ARG A 24 -4.23 9.22 24.76
N LYS A 25 -4.97 8.59 23.83
CA LYS A 25 -5.91 7.49 24.12
C LYS A 25 -5.33 6.08 23.88
N VAL A 26 -4.07 5.95 23.44
CA VAL A 26 -3.53 4.71 22.81
C VAL A 26 -2.55 3.93 23.70
N LEU A 27 -2.04 4.51 24.79
CA LEU A 27 -0.91 3.95 25.53
C LEU A 27 -1.26 2.93 26.63
N VAL A 28 -2.46 2.34 26.61
CA VAL A 28 -2.95 1.47 27.70
C VAL A 28 -2.71 -0.02 27.43
N SER A 29 -2.82 -0.47 26.16
CA SER A 29 -2.72 -1.89 25.81
C SER A 29 -2.12 -2.13 24.42
N ARG A 30 -1.67 -3.36 24.16
CA ARG A 30 -1.21 -3.75 22.81
C ARG A 30 -2.34 -3.75 21.77
N ASP A 31 -3.55 -4.05 22.20
CA ASP A 31 -4.72 -4.06 21.31
C ASP A 31 -5.09 -2.63 20.87
N ASP A 32 -4.97 -1.65 21.77
CA ASP A 32 -5.09 -0.23 21.41
C ASP A 32 -3.97 0.23 20.47
N TYR A 33 -2.72 -0.20 20.69
CA TYR A 33 -1.59 0.23 19.86
C TYR A 33 -1.61 -0.35 18.44
N TRP A 34 -1.81 -1.66 18.29
CA TRP A 34 -1.70 -2.33 16.99
C TRP A 34 -3.01 -2.38 16.19
N VAL A 35 -4.16 -2.46 16.85
CA VAL A 35 -5.47 -2.65 16.20
C VAL A 35 -6.54 -1.69 16.71
N ALA A 36 -6.12 -0.59 17.35
CA ALA A 36 -7.00 0.49 17.81
C ALA A 36 -8.18 0.01 18.68
N GLY A 37 -8.00 -1.07 19.44
CA GLY A 37 -9.04 -1.65 20.30
C GLY A 37 -10.20 -2.29 19.54
N ARG A 38 -10.02 -2.59 18.24
CA ARG A 38 -11.01 -3.28 17.38
C ARG A 38 -12.39 -2.63 17.36
N ARG A 39 -12.41 -1.30 17.41
CA ARG A 39 -13.64 -0.48 17.53
C ARG A 39 -13.81 0.51 16.39
N ILE A 40 -13.02 0.40 15.32
CA ILE A 40 -13.11 1.33 14.19
C ILE A 40 -14.37 1.01 13.39
N GLY A 41 -15.24 2.01 13.25
CA GLY A 41 -16.47 1.93 12.45
C GLY A 41 -16.17 1.85 10.95
N THR A 42 -17.11 1.27 10.21
CA THR A 42 -16.95 0.92 8.79
C THR A 42 -16.49 2.10 7.91
N TRP A 43 -17.11 3.28 8.03
CA TRP A 43 -16.78 4.43 7.19
C TRP A 43 -15.39 4.99 7.45
N VAL A 44 -15.03 5.09 8.73
CA VAL A 44 -13.69 5.52 9.19
C VAL A 44 -12.64 4.53 8.69
N ASN A 45 -12.91 3.22 8.83
CA ASN A 45 -11.99 2.19 8.37
C ASN A 45 -11.87 2.15 6.84
N ALA A 46 -12.98 2.35 6.11
CA ALA A 46 -12.98 2.42 4.65
C ALA A 46 -12.12 3.57 4.13
N MET A 47 -12.30 4.76 4.70
CA MET A 47 -11.50 5.93 4.33
C MET A 47 -10.03 5.71 4.68
N ALA A 48 -9.74 5.11 5.85
CA ALA A 48 -8.38 4.81 6.24
C ALA A 48 -7.71 3.78 5.30
N ILE A 49 -8.40 2.68 4.98
CA ILE A 49 -7.94 1.69 4.00
C ILE A 49 -7.69 2.34 2.64
N MET A 50 -8.61 3.19 2.17
CA MET A 50 -8.47 3.88 0.90
C MET A 50 -7.26 4.80 0.92
N ALA A 51 -7.10 5.64 1.94
CA ALA A 51 -5.98 6.57 2.07
C ALA A 51 -4.63 5.85 2.17
N THR A 52 -4.55 4.74 2.90
CA THR A 52 -3.33 3.92 2.99
C THR A 52 -2.96 3.29 1.64
N LEU A 53 -3.94 2.91 0.81
CA LEU A 53 -3.66 2.34 -0.52
C LEU A 53 -3.45 3.42 -1.59
N ALA A 54 -4.14 4.56 -1.47
CA ALA A 54 -4.01 5.73 -2.31
C ALA A 54 -2.67 6.42 -2.03
N SER A 55 -1.60 5.77 -2.47
CA SER A 55 -0.24 6.20 -2.19
C SER A 55 0.22 7.34 -3.09
N GLY A 56 1.38 7.93 -2.80
CA GLY A 56 2.09 8.76 -3.77
C GLY A 56 2.32 8.00 -5.09
N GLY A 57 2.50 6.68 -5.01
CA GLY A 57 2.54 5.80 -6.18
C GLY A 57 1.22 5.72 -6.96
N SER A 58 0.08 5.94 -6.31
CA SER A 58 -1.24 5.90 -6.94
C SER A 58 -1.62 7.25 -7.55
N ILE A 59 -1.42 8.36 -6.84
CA ILE A 59 -1.73 9.71 -7.36
C ILE A 59 -0.72 10.11 -8.43
N ILE A 60 0.57 9.97 -8.15
CA ILE A 60 1.61 10.37 -9.10
C ILE A 60 1.98 9.21 -10.02
N GLY A 61 2.34 8.07 -9.43
CA GLY A 61 2.97 7.01 -10.20
C GLY A 61 2.06 6.38 -11.26
N VAL A 62 0.77 6.16 -10.97
CA VAL A 62 -0.18 5.59 -11.95
C VAL A 62 -0.42 6.59 -13.10
N MET A 63 -0.48 7.89 -12.79
CA MET A 63 -0.58 8.93 -13.81
C MET A 63 0.68 8.96 -14.69
N GLY A 64 1.87 8.86 -14.10
CA GLY A 64 3.13 8.76 -14.84
C GLY A 64 3.24 7.49 -15.68
N LEU A 65 2.72 6.37 -15.18
CA LEU A 65 2.62 5.12 -15.94
C LEU A 65 1.71 5.26 -17.15
N ALA A 66 0.54 5.88 -16.99
CA ALA A 66 -0.40 6.15 -18.08
C ALA A 66 0.20 7.11 -19.11
N TYR A 67 0.92 8.14 -18.64
CA TYR A 67 1.62 9.10 -19.49
C TYR A 67 2.70 8.46 -20.37
N LYS A 68 3.49 7.54 -19.79
CA LYS A 68 4.64 6.91 -20.47
C LYS A 68 4.26 5.72 -21.33
N ASN A 69 3.34 4.88 -20.84
CA ASN A 69 3.01 3.57 -21.44
C ASN A 69 1.55 3.45 -21.89
N GLY A 70 0.82 4.56 -21.93
CA GLY A 70 -0.58 4.58 -22.34
C GLY A 70 -1.52 4.18 -21.22
N ILE A 71 -2.76 4.65 -21.35
CA ILE A 71 -3.86 4.39 -20.42
C ILE A 71 -4.15 2.90 -20.27
N PRO A 72 -4.16 2.07 -21.34
CA PRO A 72 -4.41 0.63 -21.20
C PRO A 72 -3.43 -0.06 -20.24
N TYR A 73 -2.15 0.32 -20.25
CA TYR A 73 -1.14 -0.28 -19.36
C TYR A 73 -1.35 0.11 -17.90
N ALA A 74 -1.64 1.39 -17.63
CA ALA A 74 -1.99 1.85 -16.30
C ALA A 74 -3.29 1.20 -15.77
N LEU A 75 -4.28 1.02 -16.65
CA LEU A 75 -5.55 0.37 -16.31
C LEU A 75 -5.39 -1.11 -15.99
N ALA A 76 -4.40 -1.82 -16.54
CA ALA A 76 -4.12 -3.21 -16.18
C ALA A 76 -3.67 -3.33 -14.70
N LEU A 77 -2.74 -2.48 -14.28
CA LEU A 77 -2.31 -2.39 -12.89
C LEU A 77 -3.48 -1.99 -11.98
N PHE A 78 -4.21 -0.95 -12.37
CA PHE A 78 -5.38 -0.44 -11.64
C PHE A 78 -6.45 -1.51 -11.47
N ALA A 79 -6.81 -2.25 -12.52
CA ALA A 79 -7.81 -3.31 -12.46
C ALA A 79 -7.40 -4.41 -11.47
N GLY A 80 -6.11 -4.72 -11.38
CA GLY A 80 -5.58 -5.65 -10.38
C GLY A 80 -5.80 -5.13 -8.96
N ALA A 81 -5.49 -3.85 -8.71
CA ALA A 81 -5.72 -3.23 -7.41
C ALA A 81 -7.21 -3.18 -7.05
N VAL A 82 -8.09 -2.84 -7.99
CA VAL A 82 -9.54 -2.84 -7.77
C VAL A 82 -10.05 -4.24 -7.44
N LEU A 83 -9.62 -5.27 -8.17
CA LEU A 83 -10.02 -6.66 -7.92
C LEU A 83 -9.46 -7.20 -6.59
N GLY A 84 -8.29 -6.73 -6.15
CA GLY A 84 -7.68 -7.19 -4.91
C GLY A 84 -8.55 -6.89 -3.66
N PHE A 85 -9.35 -5.83 -3.67
CA PHE A 85 -10.25 -5.50 -2.57
C PHE A 85 -11.39 -6.52 -2.34
N PRO A 86 -12.22 -6.88 -3.33
CA PRO A 86 -13.24 -7.90 -3.17
C PRO A 86 -12.60 -9.27 -2.91
N LEU A 87 -11.43 -9.57 -3.49
CA LEU A 87 -10.65 -10.76 -3.11
C LEU A 87 -10.30 -10.72 -1.61
N ALA A 88 -9.84 -9.60 -1.08
CA ALA A 88 -9.54 -9.47 0.35
C ALA A 88 -10.81 -9.61 1.21
N SER A 89 -11.90 -8.98 0.79
CA SER A 89 -13.20 -9.01 1.45
C SER A 89 -13.75 -10.44 1.54
N ILE A 90 -13.64 -11.21 0.46
CA ILE A 90 -14.17 -12.57 0.39
C ILE A 90 -13.22 -13.56 1.08
N LEU A 91 -11.93 -13.49 0.78
CA LEU A 91 -10.97 -14.54 1.14
C LEU A 91 -10.37 -14.36 2.53
N VAL A 92 -10.16 -13.13 3.01
CA VAL A 92 -9.39 -12.92 4.25
C VAL A 92 -10.13 -12.14 5.33
N ALA A 93 -11.03 -11.23 4.97
CA ALA A 93 -11.58 -10.26 5.92
C ALA A 93 -12.29 -10.91 7.11
N LYS A 94 -13.24 -11.83 6.86
CA LYS A 94 -13.94 -12.55 7.92
C LYS A 94 -13.01 -13.44 8.75
N PRO A 95 -12.28 -14.41 8.17
CA PRO A 95 -11.53 -15.35 8.99
C PRO A 95 -10.36 -14.69 9.74
N LEU A 96 -9.70 -13.68 9.15
CA LEU A 96 -8.67 -12.93 9.88
C LEU A 96 -9.29 -12.03 10.95
N ARG A 97 -10.42 -11.35 10.69
CA ARG A 97 -11.08 -10.58 11.76
C ARG A 97 -11.45 -11.47 12.95
N ASN A 98 -11.94 -12.69 12.69
CA ASN A 98 -12.30 -13.67 13.71
C ASN A 98 -11.07 -14.31 14.39
N PHE A 99 -9.91 -14.32 13.73
CA PHE A 99 -8.66 -14.83 14.31
C PHE A 99 -8.17 -13.99 15.50
N GLY A 100 -8.51 -12.70 15.53
CA GLY A 100 -8.35 -11.88 16.73
C GLY A 100 -6.89 -11.60 17.15
N LYS A 101 -5.92 -11.73 16.22
CA LYS A 101 -4.51 -11.34 16.42
C LYS A 101 -4.19 -10.03 15.69
N PHE A 102 -2.90 -9.67 15.58
CA PHE A 102 -2.47 -8.33 15.18
C PHE A 102 -1.87 -8.30 13.78
N THR A 103 -1.15 -9.35 13.38
CA THR A 103 -0.41 -9.38 12.11
C THR A 103 -0.77 -10.58 11.24
N ILE A 104 -0.44 -10.48 9.95
CA ILE A 104 -0.49 -11.64 9.05
C ILE A 104 0.54 -12.71 9.45
N THR A 105 1.66 -12.29 10.06
CA THR A 105 2.68 -13.19 10.59
C THR A 105 2.13 -14.02 11.75
N ASP A 106 1.34 -13.43 12.65
CA ASP A 106 0.66 -14.16 13.74
C ASP A 106 -0.15 -15.32 13.16
N PHE A 107 -0.89 -15.07 12.07
CA PHE A 107 -1.67 -16.10 11.39
C PHE A 107 -0.80 -17.19 10.78
N LEU A 108 0.26 -16.81 10.04
CA LEU A 108 1.14 -17.79 9.38
C LEU A 108 1.94 -18.62 10.38
N VAL A 109 2.42 -18.03 11.49
CA VAL A 109 3.12 -18.76 12.55
C VAL A 109 2.16 -19.69 13.30
N PHE A 110 0.92 -19.26 13.54
CA PHE A 110 -0.11 -20.14 14.11
C PHE A 110 -0.41 -21.32 13.17
N ARG A 111 -0.57 -21.04 11.87
CA ARG A 111 -0.95 -22.04 10.87
C ARG A 111 0.18 -22.99 10.50
N TYR A 112 1.40 -22.48 10.51
CA TYR A 112 2.64 -23.15 10.13
C TYR A 112 3.72 -22.86 11.19
N PRO A 113 3.67 -23.51 12.36
CA PRO A 113 4.56 -23.22 13.50
C PRO A 113 6.01 -23.68 13.24
N HIS A 114 6.74 -22.93 12.42
CA HIS A 114 8.14 -23.17 12.06
C HIS A 114 8.98 -21.90 12.20
N ALA A 115 10.24 -22.06 12.61
CA ALA A 115 11.19 -20.96 12.75
C ALA A 115 11.34 -20.15 11.44
N ILE A 116 11.41 -20.83 10.29
CA ILE A 116 11.52 -20.16 8.98
C ILE A 116 10.35 -19.19 8.76
N VAL A 117 9.12 -19.57 9.09
CA VAL A 117 7.96 -18.67 8.92
C VAL A 117 8.08 -17.46 9.85
N ARG A 118 8.49 -17.69 11.10
CA ARG A 118 8.68 -16.63 12.10
C ARG A 118 9.74 -15.61 11.73
N TYR A 119 10.83 -16.03 11.05
CA TYR A 119 11.91 -15.12 10.65
C TYR A 119 11.71 -14.54 9.26
N LEU A 120 11.36 -15.37 8.27
CA LEU A 120 11.31 -14.97 6.87
C LEU A 120 10.15 -14.03 6.56
N VAL A 121 8.97 -14.24 7.16
CA VAL A 121 7.80 -13.38 6.90
C VAL A 121 8.08 -11.93 7.32
N PRO A 122 8.52 -11.64 8.56
CA PRO A 122 8.91 -10.28 8.93
C PRO A 122 10.01 -9.67 8.05
N ILE A 123 11.01 -10.46 7.65
CA ILE A 123 12.10 -9.99 6.78
C ILE A 123 11.55 -9.56 5.41
N VAL A 124 10.71 -10.39 4.79
CA VAL A 124 10.08 -10.06 3.51
C VAL A 124 9.23 -8.79 3.63
N ILE A 125 8.46 -8.65 4.72
CA ILE A 125 7.66 -7.45 4.99
C ILE A 125 8.56 -6.22 5.06
N VAL A 126 9.60 -6.24 5.90
CA VAL A 126 10.52 -5.10 6.11
C VAL A 126 11.24 -4.73 4.82
N VAL A 127 11.77 -5.71 4.08
CA VAL A 127 12.47 -5.46 2.81
C VAL A 127 11.52 -4.84 1.79
N SER A 128 10.35 -5.47 1.55
CA SER A 128 9.39 -4.98 0.56
C SER A 128 8.85 -3.59 0.91
N PHE A 129 8.53 -3.33 2.18
CA PHE A 129 7.98 -2.06 2.60
C PHE A 129 9.03 -0.95 2.66
N THR A 130 10.30 -1.26 2.95
CA THR A 130 11.39 -0.27 2.83
C THR A 130 11.49 0.24 1.39
N VAL A 131 11.45 -0.67 0.41
CA VAL A 131 11.44 -0.31 -1.02
C VAL A 131 10.22 0.54 -1.39
N TYR A 132 9.04 0.20 -0.83
CA TYR A 132 7.84 0.99 -1.08
C TYR A 132 7.93 2.40 -0.44
N ILE A 133 8.49 2.53 0.76
CA ILE A 133 8.72 3.83 1.43
C ILE A 133 9.67 4.71 0.61
N ILE A 134 10.74 4.15 0.01
CA ILE A 134 11.63 4.89 -0.91
C ILE A 134 10.81 5.52 -2.05
N ALA A 135 9.87 4.76 -2.62
CA ALA A 135 9.01 5.23 -3.70
C ALA A 135 8.10 6.39 -3.24
N GLN A 136 7.62 6.35 -1.99
CA GLN A 136 6.85 7.45 -1.39
C GLN A 136 7.70 8.70 -1.19
N MET A 137 8.95 8.54 -0.74
CA MET A 137 9.89 9.65 -0.58
C MET A 137 10.21 10.31 -1.92
N LYS A 138 10.33 9.54 -3.01
CA LYS A 138 10.45 10.12 -4.36
C LYS A 138 9.24 10.99 -4.69
N ALA A 139 8.02 10.49 -4.49
CA ALA A 139 6.80 11.24 -4.74
C ALA A 139 6.75 12.57 -3.96
N ALA A 140 7.14 12.54 -2.68
CA ALA A 140 7.23 13.76 -1.87
C ALA A 140 8.30 14.73 -2.39
N GLY A 141 9.50 14.21 -2.69
CA GLY A 141 10.63 15.00 -3.18
C GLY A 141 10.32 15.74 -4.48
N ILE A 142 9.77 15.04 -5.49
CA ILE A 142 9.43 15.67 -6.78
C ILE A 142 8.29 16.67 -6.65
N THR A 143 7.30 16.41 -5.77
CA THR A 143 6.17 17.32 -5.55
C THR A 143 6.63 18.65 -4.96
N ALA A 144 7.41 18.59 -3.89
CA ALA A 144 7.95 19.80 -3.27
C ALA A 144 8.92 20.52 -4.22
N ASN A 145 9.66 19.78 -5.06
CA ASN A 145 10.53 20.40 -6.05
C ASN A 145 9.76 21.16 -7.13
N VAL A 146 8.79 20.51 -7.77
CA VAL A 146 8.04 21.10 -8.90
C VAL A 146 7.12 22.23 -8.44
N LEU A 147 6.42 22.06 -7.31
CA LEU A 147 5.36 22.99 -6.88
C LEU A 147 5.81 24.01 -5.83
N LEU A 148 6.84 23.72 -5.02
CA LEU A 148 7.35 24.64 -4.00
C LEU A 148 8.74 25.22 -4.32
N GLY A 149 9.43 24.68 -5.33
CA GLY A 149 10.80 25.11 -5.69
C GLY A 149 11.87 24.69 -4.67
N ILE A 150 11.56 23.78 -3.76
CA ILE A 150 12.52 23.25 -2.77
C ILE A 150 13.42 22.23 -3.46
N SER A 151 14.71 22.18 -3.15
CA SER A 151 15.56 21.15 -3.76
C SER A 151 15.08 19.74 -3.39
N TYR A 152 15.21 18.79 -4.32
CA TYR A 152 14.72 17.42 -4.10
C TYR A 152 15.26 16.79 -2.81
N ASN A 153 16.56 16.93 -2.53
CA ASN A 153 17.18 16.36 -1.33
C ASN A 153 16.70 17.02 -0.04
N GLU A 154 16.50 18.34 -0.02
CA GLU A 154 15.94 19.04 1.14
C GLU A 154 14.49 18.60 1.38
N ALA A 155 13.70 18.49 0.31
CA ALA A 155 12.32 18.02 0.38
C ALA A 155 12.25 16.60 0.96
N VAL A 156 13.03 15.65 0.42
CA VAL A 156 13.08 14.27 0.94
C VAL A 156 13.45 14.27 2.43
N THR A 157 14.44 15.06 2.83
CA THR A 157 14.93 15.11 4.22
C THR A 157 13.86 15.62 5.19
N TRP A 158 13.32 16.82 4.93
CA TRP A 158 12.36 17.44 5.83
C TRP A 158 11.04 16.67 5.91
N MET A 159 10.54 16.22 4.77
CA MET A 159 9.31 15.44 4.70
C MET A 159 9.45 14.13 5.48
N THR A 160 10.60 13.46 5.32
CA THR A 160 10.88 12.20 6.03
C THR A 160 10.91 12.37 7.53
N ILE A 161 11.63 13.38 8.02
CA ILE A 161 11.70 13.67 9.45
C ILE A 161 10.30 13.92 10.01
N VAL A 162 9.49 14.72 9.33
CA VAL A 162 8.12 15.05 9.76
C VAL A 162 7.26 13.79 9.88
N PHE A 163 7.24 12.91 8.87
CA PHE A 163 6.36 11.75 8.96
C PHE A 163 6.81 10.66 9.93
N ILE A 164 8.12 10.39 10.03
CA ILE A 164 8.62 9.43 11.03
C ILE A 164 8.28 9.90 12.45
N LEU A 165 8.38 11.20 12.72
CA LEU A 165 8.09 11.79 14.02
C LEU A 165 6.67 11.46 14.49
N TYR A 166 5.64 11.74 13.68
CA TYR A 166 4.27 11.52 14.16
C TYR A 166 3.85 10.04 14.14
N VAL A 167 4.40 9.21 13.23
CA VAL A 167 4.20 7.75 13.25
C VAL A 167 4.69 7.15 14.56
N SER A 168 5.86 7.61 15.01
CA SER A 168 6.48 7.17 16.25
C SER A 168 5.64 7.48 17.50
N ILE A 169 4.76 8.48 17.42
CA ILE A 169 3.93 8.94 18.54
C ILE A 169 2.54 8.27 18.54
N GLY A 170 2.02 7.88 17.37
CA GLY A 170 0.58 7.73 17.15
C GLY A 170 -0.06 6.36 17.42
N GLY A 171 0.59 5.26 17.02
CA GLY A 171 -0.05 3.94 16.94
C GLY A 171 -1.25 3.89 15.97
N MET A 172 -1.91 2.73 15.86
CA MET A 172 -2.94 2.48 14.84
C MET A 172 -4.11 3.48 14.88
N LEU A 173 -4.57 3.90 16.07
CA LEU A 173 -5.69 4.84 16.18
C LEU A 173 -5.34 6.22 15.61
N ALA A 174 -4.14 6.73 15.89
CA ALA A 174 -3.70 8.01 15.33
C ALA A 174 -3.60 7.94 13.81
N VAL A 175 -2.94 6.89 13.29
CA VAL A 175 -2.83 6.65 11.85
C VAL A 175 -4.21 6.57 11.21
N THR A 176 -5.19 5.94 11.88
CA THR A 176 -6.58 5.87 11.37
C THR A 176 -7.20 7.27 11.18
N TRP A 177 -7.07 8.17 12.16
CA TRP A 177 -7.71 9.48 12.08
C TRP A 177 -6.97 10.45 11.15
N THR A 178 -5.65 10.37 11.09
CA THR A 178 -4.88 11.12 10.08
C THR A 178 -5.25 10.64 8.68
N ASP A 179 -5.34 9.33 8.47
CA ASP A 179 -5.71 8.75 7.17
C ASP A 179 -7.10 9.20 6.69
N VAL A 180 -8.07 9.40 7.60
CA VAL A 180 -9.40 9.92 7.22
C VAL A 180 -9.28 11.31 6.61
N VAL A 181 -8.55 12.21 7.27
CA VAL A 181 -8.37 13.59 6.81
C VAL A 181 -7.57 13.63 5.51
N GLN A 182 -6.51 12.82 5.44
CA GLN A 182 -5.66 12.67 4.27
C GLN A 182 -6.44 12.13 3.06
N GLY A 183 -7.21 11.06 3.24
CA GLY A 183 -8.04 10.47 2.19
C GLY A 183 -9.08 11.44 1.64
N VAL A 184 -9.75 12.22 2.51
CA VAL A 184 -10.70 13.25 2.08
C VAL A 184 -10.00 14.33 1.25
N LEU A 185 -8.84 14.82 1.70
CA LEU A 185 -8.07 15.83 0.98
C LEU A 185 -7.64 15.34 -0.41
N MET A 186 -7.13 14.10 -0.49
CA MET A 186 -6.69 13.47 -1.73
C MET A 186 -7.83 13.30 -2.73
N LEU A 187 -8.97 12.78 -2.27
CA LEU A 187 -10.18 12.65 -3.08
C LEU A 187 -10.64 14.02 -3.59
N ALA A 188 -10.74 15.00 -2.69
CA ALA A 188 -11.21 16.33 -3.04
C ALA A 188 -10.33 16.96 -4.13
N VAL A 189 -9.01 16.95 -3.96
CA VAL A 189 -8.10 17.55 -4.95
C VAL A 189 -8.20 16.83 -6.29
N VAL A 190 -8.09 15.50 -6.33
CA VAL A 190 -8.10 14.77 -7.61
C VAL A 190 -9.44 14.91 -8.33
N LEU A 191 -10.55 14.81 -7.62
CA LEU A 191 -11.88 14.90 -8.22
C LEU A 191 -12.23 16.32 -8.66
N VAL A 192 -11.86 17.34 -7.89
CA VAL A 192 -12.08 18.74 -8.30
C VAL A 192 -11.21 19.07 -9.51
N THR A 193 -9.94 18.65 -9.53
CA THR A 193 -9.07 18.85 -10.70
C THR A 193 -9.65 18.17 -11.93
N ALA A 194 -10.06 16.90 -11.83
CA ALA A 194 -10.66 16.18 -12.94
C ALA A 194 -11.97 16.83 -13.42
N ALA A 195 -12.86 17.22 -12.50
CA ALA A 195 -14.12 17.88 -12.84
C ALA A 195 -13.89 19.22 -13.55
N MET A 196 -12.88 19.99 -13.15
CA MET A 196 -12.51 21.24 -13.83
C MET A 196 -11.96 21.01 -15.23
N MET A 197 -11.15 19.97 -15.44
CA MET A 197 -10.69 19.59 -16.78
C MET A 197 -11.86 19.19 -17.68
N ILE A 198 -12.77 18.36 -17.16
CA ILE A 198 -13.99 17.95 -17.88
C ILE A 198 -14.84 19.16 -18.24
N ASN A 199 -15.07 20.08 -17.30
CA ASN A 199 -15.91 21.27 -17.53
C ASN A 199 -15.32 22.21 -18.61
N ARG A 200 -13.98 22.27 -18.75
CA ARG A 200 -13.33 23.09 -19.78
C ARG A 200 -13.37 22.45 -21.16
N ALA A 201 -13.30 21.13 -21.22
CA ALA A 201 -13.25 20.38 -22.49
C ALA A 201 -14.63 19.89 -22.97
N GLY A 202 -15.64 19.91 -22.11
CA GLY A 202 -17.00 19.43 -22.37
C GLY A 202 -17.28 18.08 -21.71
N SER A 203 -16.56 17.04 -22.13
CA SER A 203 -16.75 15.66 -21.66
C SER A 203 -15.44 14.86 -21.57
N PRO A 204 -15.38 13.78 -20.78
CA PRO A 204 -14.23 12.87 -20.80
C PRO A 204 -13.94 12.24 -22.16
N ALA A 205 -14.99 12.07 -22.99
CA ALA A 205 -14.85 11.51 -24.34
C ALA A 205 -14.13 12.48 -25.27
N GLU A 206 -14.51 13.77 -25.25
CA GLU A 206 -13.85 14.82 -26.04
C GLU A 206 -12.41 15.03 -25.59
N ILE A 207 -12.14 15.01 -24.27
CA ILE A 207 -10.77 15.01 -23.74
C ILE A 207 -9.96 13.87 -24.36
N MET A 208 -10.51 12.65 -24.32
CA MET A 208 -9.80 11.47 -24.81
C MET A 208 -9.55 11.55 -26.31
N GLU A 209 -10.54 11.98 -27.10
CA GLU A 209 -10.45 12.13 -28.54
C GLU A 209 -9.35 13.15 -28.92
N GLN A 210 -9.36 14.32 -28.29
CA GLN A 210 -8.34 15.34 -28.54
C GLN A 210 -6.94 14.84 -28.13
N ALA A 211 -6.84 14.17 -26.98
CA ALA A 211 -5.56 13.66 -26.51
C ALA A 211 -4.99 12.53 -27.36
N THR A 212 -5.83 11.62 -27.89
CA THR A 212 -5.35 10.54 -28.76
C THR A 212 -5.04 11.04 -30.17
N LEU A 213 -5.70 12.11 -30.64
CA LEU A 213 -5.28 12.80 -31.87
C LEU A 213 -3.91 13.47 -31.71
N ALA A 214 -3.64 14.10 -30.56
CA ALA A 214 -2.36 14.75 -30.27
C ALA A 214 -1.24 13.75 -29.92
N ALA A 215 -1.57 12.68 -29.20
CA ALA A 215 -0.64 11.66 -28.73
C ALA A 215 -1.28 10.25 -28.83
N PRO A 216 -1.26 9.61 -30.02
CA PRO A 216 -1.90 8.31 -30.26
C PRO A 216 -1.51 7.21 -29.25
N MET A 217 -0.24 7.21 -28.83
CA MET A 217 0.32 6.32 -27.82
C MET A 217 -0.45 6.29 -26.48
N LEU A 218 -1.24 7.32 -26.17
CA LEU A 218 -2.04 7.38 -24.95
C LEU A 218 -3.17 6.34 -24.94
N GLY A 219 -3.82 6.14 -26.09
CA GLY A 219 -4.94 5.20 -26.26
C GLY A 219 -4.50 3.82 -26.76
N GLU A 220 -3.30 3.71 -27.32
CA GLU A 220 -2.77 2.46 -27.84
C GLU A 220 -2.36 1.48 -26.72
N VAL A 221 -2.50 0.19 -27.02
CA VAL A 221 -1.87 -0.86 -26.23
C VAL A 221 -0.37 -0.74 -26.50
N ALA A 222 0.36 -0.12 -25.58
CA ALA A 222 1.81 0.01 -25.70
C ALA A 222 2.47 -1.34 -26.02
N HIS A 223 3.56 -1.28 -26.79
CA HIS A 223 4.39 -2.42 -27.21
C HIS A 223 5.15 -3.10 -26.05
N GLN A 224 4.53 -3.20 -24.88
CA GLN A 224 4.96 -4.02 -23.76
C GLN A 224 4.52 -5.47 -23.98
N PRO A 225 5.32 -6.46 -23.55
CA PRO A 225 4.89 -7.85 -23.59
C PRO A 225 3.58 -8.06 -22.82
N VAL A 226 2.69 -8.92 -23.32
CA VAL A 226 1.41 -9.25 -22.65
C VAL A 226 1.63 -9.72 -21.20
N ALA A 227 2.73 -10.43 -20.95
CA ALA A 227 3.14 -10.84 -19.61
C ALA A 227 3.30 -9.66 -18.63
N SER A 228 3.62 -8.47 -19.11
CA SER A 228 3.76 -7.27 -18.28
C SER A 228 2.41 -6.69 -17.86
N TYR A 229 1.43 -6.69 -18.77
CA TYR A 229 0.05 -6.32 -18.45
C TYR A 229 -0.53 -7.28 -17.41
N LEU A 230 -0.46 -8.59 -17.70
CA LEU A 230 -0.93 -9.64 -16.78
C LEU A 230 -0.17 -9.62 -15.46
N GLY A 231 1.15 -9.44 -15.49
CA GLY A 231 1.98 -9.37 -14.30
C GLY A 231 1.58 -8.21 -13.39
N SER A 232 1.41 -6.99 -13.96
CA SER A 232 1.00 -5.81 -13.19
C SER A 232 -0.37 -5.99 -12.52
N PHE A 233 -1.32 -6.61 -13.23
CA PHE A 233 -2.64 -6.96 -12.71
C PHE A 233 -2.54 -7.99 -11.58
N VAL A 234 -1.83 -9.09 -11.81
CA VAL A 234 -1.73 -10.21 -10.85
C VAL A 234 -0.99 -9.80 -9.57
N ILE A 235 0.07 -8.97 -9.66
CA ILE A 235 0.78 -8.45 -8.48
C ILE A 235 -0.22 -7.85 -7.50
N TRP A 236 -1.04 -6.92 -7.98
CA TRP A 236 -1.93 -6.14 -7.12
C TRP A 236 -3.20 -6.89 -6.71
N ALA A 237 -3.77 -7.70 -7.61
CA ALA A 237 -4.90 -8.58 -7.28
C ALA A 237 -4.54 -9.56 -6.16
N ALA A 238 -3.32 -10.12 -6.18
CA ALA A 238 -2.85 -11.06 -5.17
C ALA A 238 -2.28 -10.35 -3.92
N ALA A 239 -1.74 -9.14 -4.03
CA ALA A 239 -1.14 -8.45 -2.88
C ALA A 239 -2.18 -7.97 -1.85
N ILE A 240 -3.27 -7.32 -2.29
CA ILE A 240 -4.22 -6.65 -1.36
C ILE A 240 -4.80 -7.61 -0.30
N PRO A 241 -5.15 -8.87 -0.61
CA PRO A 241 -5.62 -9.83 0.40
C PRO A 241 -4.60 -10.15 1.50
N VAL A 242 -3.30 -9.96 1.26
CA VAL A 242 -2.24 -10.43 2.18
C VAL A 242 -1.27 -9.34 2.61
N ILE A 243 -1.40 -8.13 2.07
CA ILE A 243 -0.49 -7.04 2.36
C ILE A 243 -0.68 -6.58 3.83
N PRO A 244 0.39 -6.60 4.66
CA PRO A 244 0.27 -6.47 6.11
C PRO A 244 -0.55 -5.27 6.58
N HIS A 245 -0.33 -4.08 6.02
CA HIS A 245 -1.03 -2.88 6.48
C HIS A 245 -2.54 -2.91 6.19
N ILE A 246 -3.00 -3.53 5.09
CA ILE A 246 -4.43 -3.74 4.82
C ILE A 246 -5.00 -4.83 5.72
N VAL A 247 -4.25 -5.91 5.95
CA VAL A 247 -4.65 -6.96 6.90
C VAL A 247 -4.77 -6.40 8.33
N MET A 248 -3.89 -5.49 8.73
CA MET A 248 -4.00 -4.80 10.02
C MET A 248 -5.30 -3.98 10.11
N ARG A 249 -5.77 -3.39 9.01
CA ARG A 249 -7.08 -2.71 8.92
C ARG A 249 -8.29 -3.67 8.96
N VAL A 250 -8.10 -4.94 8.59
CA VAL A 250 -9.13 -5.97 8.84
C VAL A 250 -9.25 -6.22 10.34
N PHE A 251 -8.14 -6.29 11.08
CA PHE A 251 -8.17 -6.53 12.52
C PHE A 251 -8.73 -5.36 13.34
N THR A 252 -8.63 -4.12 12.86
CA THR A 252 -9.15 -2.91 13.54
C THR A 252 -10.67 -2.76 13.48
N ALA A 253 -11.31 -3.42 12.52
CA ALA A 253 -12.75 -3.31 12.30
C ALA A 253 -13.55 -3.79 13.52
N LYS A 254 -14.73 -3.21 13.75
CA LYS A 254 -15.62 -3.62 14.84
C LYS A 254 -15.99 -5.10 14.77
N ASP A 255 -16.32 -5.60 13.59
CA ASP A 255 -16.76 -6.96 13.34
C ASP A 255 -16.40 -7.39 11.89
N ALA A 256 -16.63 -8.66 11.55
CA ALA A 256 -16.30 -9.22 10.25
C ALA A 256 -17.10 -8.57 9.09
N ALA A 257 -18.35 -8.16 9.32
CA ALA A 257 -19.17 -7.52 8.31
C ALA A 257 -18.65 -6.11 8.00
N GLY A 258 -18.32 -5.36 9.05
CA GLY A 258 -17.65 -4.06 8.97
C GLY A 258 -16.31 -4.14 8.26
N ALA A 259 -15.48 -5.16 8.53
CA ALA A 259 -14.21 -5.36 7.82
C ALA A 259 -14.42 -5.54 6.31
N ARG A 260 -15.38 -6.38 5.91
CA ARG A 260 -15.71 -6.65 4.50
C ARG A 260 -16.25 -5.43 3.79
N LEU A 261 -17.19 -4.72 4.42
CA LEU A 261 -17.79 -3.53 3.86
C LEU A 261 -16.78 -2.39 3.75
N SER A 262 -15.87 -2.26 4.73
CA SER A 262 -14.80 -1.26 4.69
C SER A 262 -13.91 -1.41 3.47
N LEU A 263 -13.50 -2.65 3.14
CA LEU A 263 -12.69 -2.95 1.95
C LEU A 263 -13.42 -2.58 0.65
N ASN A 264 -14.71 -2.92 0.56
CA ASN A 264 -15.49 -2.64 -0.66
C ASN A 264 -15.78 -1.14 -0.85
N LEU A 265 -16.02 -0.41 0.24
CA LEU A 265 -16.18 1.05 0.18
C LEU A 265 -14.85 1.75 -0.17
N ALA A 266 -13.74 1.27 0.39
CA ALA A 266 -12.41 1.74 0.04
C ALA A 266 -12.09 1.53 -1.45
N MET A 267 -12.46 0.36 -1.99
CA MET A 267 -12.35 0.05 -3.42
C MET A 267 -13.08 1.09 -4.28
N VAL A 268 -14.33 1.42 -3.95
CA VAL A 268 -15.13 2.37 -4.75
C VAL A 268 -14.47 3.76 -4.72
N ALA A 269 -14.11 4.26 -3.54
CA ALA A 269 -13.46 5.56 -3.40
C ALA A 269 -12.12 5.61 -4.15
N TYR A 270 -11.28 4.58 -4.01
CA TYR A 270 -10.03 4.44 -4.75
C TYR A 270 -10.25 4.41 -6.27
N SER A 271 -11.23 3.63 -6.74
CA SER A 271 -11.57 3.50 -8.16
C SER A 271 -11.97 4.83 -8.77
N VAL A 272 -12.86 5.56 -8.12
CA VAL A 272 -13.34 6.86 -8.59
C VAL A 272 -12.19 7.85 -8.69
N MET A 273 -11.29 7.87 -7.70
CA MET A 273 -10.11 8.73 -7.71
C MET A 273 -9.16 8.43 -8.88
N ILE A 274 -8.79 7.17 -9.09
CA ILE A 274 -7.81 6.80 -10.12
C ILE A 274 -8.39 6.90 -11.52
N LEU A 275 -9.67 6.56 -11.72
CA LEU A 275 -10.33 6.76 -13.01
C LEU A 275 -10.42 8.25 -13.36
N ALA A 276 -10.77 9.12 -12.40
CA ALA A 276 -10.76 10.57 -12.61
C ALA A 276 -9.37 11.08 -12.99
N ALA A 277 -8.33 10.60 -12.32
CA ALA A 277 -6.94 10.92 -12.64
C ALA A 277 -6.55 10.51 -14.08
N VAL A 278 -6.75 9.24 -14.42
CA VAL A 278 -6.27 8.65 -15.68
C VAL A 278 -7.11 9.05 -16.89
N LEU A 279 -8.42 9.29 -16.72
CA LEU A 279 -9.33 9.61 -17.83
C LEU A 279 -9.53 11.11 -18.06
N ALA A 280 -9.18 11.98 -17.10
CA ALA A 280 -9.32 13.43 -17.27
C ALA A 280 -7.99 14.18 -17.14
N ILE A 281 -7.20 13.91 -16.09
CA ILE A 281 -5.98 14.69 -15.81
C ILE A 281 -4.85 14.29 -16.74
N VAL A 282 -4.57 12.98 -16.88
CA VAL A 282 -3.47 12.49 -17.71
C VAL A 282 -3.60 12.88 -19.19
N PRO A 283 -4.77 12.75 -19.86
CA PRO A 283 -4.89 13.11 -21.26
C PRO A 283 -4.67 14.62 -21.48
N VAL A 284 -5.25 15.47 -20.62
CA VAL A 284 -5.02 16.92 -20.66
C VAL A 284 -3.54 17.23 -20.46
N GLY A 285 -2.90 16.61 -19.47
CA GLY A 285 -1.48 16.79 -19.24
C GLY A 285 -0.63 16.35 -20.43
N LYS A 286 -0.94 15.22 -21.07
CA LYS A 286 -0.16 14.71 -22.21
C LYS A 286 -0.22 15.65 -23.42
N MET A 287 -1.37 16.30 -23.65
CA MET A 287 -1.52 17.30 -24.71
C MET A 287 -0.65 18.55 -24.47
N HIS A 288 -0.61 19.04 -23.23
CA HIS A 288 0.13 20.26 -22.88
C HIS A 288 1.62 20.02 -22.67
N PHE A 289 1.98 18.82 -22.20
CA PHE A 289 3.34 18.44 -21.83
C PHE A 289 3.74 17.12 -22.51
N PRO A 290 3.96 17.09 -23.84
CA PRO A 290 4.21 15.85 -24.57
C PRO A 290 5.54 15.16 -24.24
N ASP A 291 6.55 15.94 -23.79
CA ASP A 291 7.96 15.51 -23.64
C ASP A 291 8.53 15.70 -22.22
N LEU A 292 7.81 15.20 -21.20
CA LEU A 292 8.30 15.22 -19.82
C LEU A 292 9.49 14.27 -19.63
N GLN A 293 10.55 14.79 -19.02
CA GLN A 293 11.74 14.01 -18.64
C GLN A 293 11.41 12.97 -17.57
N ASP A 294 10.64 13.37 -16.55
CA ASP A 294 10.08 12.45 -15.55
C ASP A 294 8.56 12.40 -15.69
N ALA A 295 8.05 11.26 -16.16
CA ALA A 295 6.62 11.03 -16.32
C ALA A 295 5.83 11.16 -15.01
N ASP A 296 6.48 10.91 -13.86
CA ASP A 296 5.87 11.07 -12.53
C ASP A 296 5.56 12.56 -12.21
N THR A 297 6.00 13.52 -13.03
CA THR A 297 5.69 14.94 -12.81
C THR A 297 4.39 15.41 -13.46
N ILE A 298 3.71 14.57 -14.25
CA ILE A 298 2.55 14.97 -15.06
C ILE A 298 1.44 15.66 -14.27
N PHE A 299 1.06 15.10 -13.11
CA PHE A 299 0.05 15.71 -12.25
C PHE A 299 0.50 17.09 -11.76
N LEU A 300 1.78 17.20 -11.38
CA LEU A 300 2.35 18.40 -10.80
C LEU A 300 2.43 19.53 -11.82
N GLU A 301 2.81 19.23 -13.06
CA GLU A 301 2.87 20.22 -14.14
C GLU A 301 1.48 20.72 -14.52
N VAL A 302 0.47 19.84 -14.58
CA VAL A 302 -0.93 20.25 -14.75
C VAL A 302 -1.36 21.18 -13.60
N MET A 303 -1.08 20.81 -12.35
CA MET A 303 -1.42 21.68 -11.21
C MET A 303 -0.70 23.03 -11.28
N LYS A 304 0.56 23.05 -11.72
CA LYS A 304 1.39 24.26 -11.78
C LYS A 304 0.90 25.24 -12.84
N GLN A 305 0.51 24.75 -14.01
CA GLN A 305 0.04 25.54 -15.14
C GLN A 305 -1.42 25.98 -14.97
N GLU A 306 -2.30 25.07 -14.55
CA GLU A 306 -3.76 25.29 -14.65
C GLU A 306 -4.38 25.97 -13.43
N PHE A 307 -3.65 26.07 -12.31
CA PHE A 307 -4.24 26.45 -11.03
C PHE A 307 -3.47 27.55 -10.28
N PRO A 308 -4.20 28.40 -9.52
CA PRO A 308 -3.60 29.46 -8.72
C PRO A 308 -2.87 28.92 -7.48
N PRO A 309 -2.01 29.73 -6.83
CA PRO A 309 -1.21 29.35 -5.68
C PRO A 309 -1.94 28.57 -4.58
N LEU A 310 -3.17 28.96 -4.22
CA LEU A 310 -3.94 28.28 -3.17
C LEU A 310 -4.21 26.81 -3.52
N ILE A 311 -4.68 26.55 -4.75
CA ILE A 311 -5.03 25.20 -5.20
C ILE A 311 -3.76 24.38 -5.45
N ARG A 312 -2.66 25.01 -5.90
CA ARG A 312 -1.34 24.36 -5.97
C ARG A 312 -0.87 23.89 -4.60
N GLY A 313 -1.01 24.74 -3.58
CA GLY A 313 -0.71 24.38 -2.19
C GLY A 313 -1.55 23.20 -1.69
N LEU A 314 -2.84 23.17 -2.02
CA LEU A 314 -3.72 22.04 -1.70
C LEU A 314 -3.31 20.76 -2.44
N ALA A 315 -2.85 20.86 -3.69
CA ALA A 315 -2.35 19.71 -4.42
C ALA A 315 -1.04 19.16 -3.85
N VAL A 316 -0.12 20.04 -3.41
CA VAL A 316 1.04 19.60 -2.64
C VAL A 316 0.57 18.86 -1.39
N ALA A 317 -0.34 19.45 -0.61
CA ALA A 317 -0.84 18.84 0.60
C ALA A 317 -1.54 17.49 0.34
N ALA A 318 -2.27 17.34 -0.78
CA ALA A 318 -2.89 16.07 -1.17
C ALA A 318 -1.88 15.00 -1.56
N VAL A 319 -0.82 15.34 -2.29
CA VAL A 319 0.24 14.36 -2.57
C VAL A 319 1.01 14.01 -1.29
N MET A 320 1.28 14.99 -0.43
CA MET A 320 1.89 14.73 0.86
C MET A 320 0.99 13.83 1.72
N ALA A 321 -0.32 14.05 1.70
CA ALA A 321 -1.30 13.19 2.34
C ALA A 321 -1.21 11.74 1.85
N ALA A 322 -1.13 11.54 0.53
CA ALA A 322 -0.99 10.22 -0.07
C ALA A 322 0.31 9.49 0.30
N VAL A 323 1.42 10.25 0.32
CA VAL A 323 2.74 9.75 0.73
C VAL A 323 2.74 9.39 2.21
N MET A 324 2.21 10.27 3.04
CA MET A 324 2.18 10.16 4.48
C MET A 324 1.32 8.98 4.94
N SER A 325 0.04 8.92 4.56
CA SER A 325 -0.89 7.84 4.94
C SER A 325 -0.33 6.45 4.64
N THR A 326 0.32 6.31 3.48
CA THR A 326 0.94 5.07 3.05
C THR A 326 2.19 4.78 3.88
N THR A 327 3.10 5.75 3.97
CA THR A 327 4.38 5.57 4.67
C THR A 327 4.17 5.23 6.14
N ASP A 328 3.16 5.80 6.78
CA ASP A 328 2.81 5.54 8.17
C ASP A 328 2.39 4.09 8.39
N ALA A 329 1.50 3.61 7.54
CA ALA A 329 0.99 2.26 7.64
C ALA A 329 2.09 1.23 7.34
N LEU A 330 2.99 1.54 6.40
CA LEU A 330 4.16 0.73 6.09
C LEU A 330 5.15 0.70 7.26
N LEU A 331 5.49 1.86 7.84
CA LEU A 331 6.38 1.96 9.00
C LEU A 331 5.78 1.27 10.23
N LEU A 332 4.48 1.43 10.47
CA LEU A 332 3.78 0.74 11.55
C LEU A 332 3.81 -0.78 11.35
N ALA A 333 3.57 -1.26 10.13
CA ALA A 333 3.62 -2.68 9.82
C ALA A 333 5.04 -3.25 9.93
N CYS A 334 6.08 -2.53 9.47
CA CYS A 334 7.46 -2.95 9.67
C CYS A 334 7.86 -2.96 11.15
N SER A 335 7.43 -1.95 11.90
CA SER A 335 7.66 -1.89 13.34
C SER A 335 6.96 -3.04 14.07
N SER A 336 5.76 -3.43 13.63
CA SER A 336 5.07 -4.63 14.11
C SER A 336 5.83 -5.90 13.75
N ALA A 337 6.29 -6.01 12.50
CA ALA A 337 7.07 -7.14 12.03
C ALA A 337 8.34 -7.35 12.87
N LEU A 338 9.02 -6.28 13.26
CA LEU A 338 10.23 -6.38 14.09
C LEU A 338 9.90 -6.52 15.58
N ALA A 339 9.15 -5.59 16.16
CA ALA A 339 8.95 -5.52 17.61
C ALA A 339 7.93 -6.54 18.14
N HIS A 340 6.92 -6.92 17.34
CA HIS A 340 5.90 -7.89 17.74
C HIS A 340 6.17 -9.28 17.16
N ASP A 341 6.45 -9.41 15.87
CA ASP A 341 6.61 -10.74 15.27
C ASP A 341 8.01 -11.35 15.50
N LEU A 342 9.08 -10.58 15.25
CA LEU A 342 10.45 -11.09 15.29
C LEU A 342 11.03 -11.15 16.70
N PHE A 343 10.87 -10.05 17.46
CA PHE A 343 11.43 -9.89 18.80
C PHE A 343 10.39 -9.95 19.92
N GLY A 344 9.09 -10.02 19.59
CA GLY A 344 8.00 -9.82 20.56
C GLY A 344 8.08 -10.71 21.78
N GLU A 345 8.20 -12.03 21.63
CA GLU A 345 8.28 -12.95 22.79
C GLU A 345 9.40 -12.59 23.77
N ARG A 346 10.54 -12.09 23.27
CA ARG A 346 11.68 -11.69 24.10
C ARG A 346 11.46 -10.32 24.73
N LEU A 347 10.95 -9.36 23.95
CA LEU A 347 10.71 -8.00 24.41
C LEU A 347 9.61 -7.94 25.47
N ILE A 348 8.51 -8.66 25.24
CA ILE A 348 7.34 -8.71 26.11
C ILE A 348 7.66 -9.32 27.48
N LYS A 349 8.54 -10.32 27.52
CA LYS A 349 8.97 -10.95 28.79
C LYS A 349 9.90 -10.05 29.60
N ARG A 350 10.55 -9.07 28.97
CA ARG A 350 11.60 -8.24 29.59
C ARG A 350 11.17 -6.80 29.87
N PHE A 351 10.21 -6.27 29.11
CA PHE A 351 9.91 -4.84 29.09
C PHE A 351 8.41 -4.55 29.21
N SER A 352 8.10 -3.37 29.78
CA SER A 352 6.72 -2.88 29.87
C SER A 352 6.16 -2.50 28.48
N PRO A 353 4.83 -2.47 28.28
CA PRO A 353 4.22 -2.07 27.01
C PRO A 353 4.71 -0.70 26.50
N LYS A 354 4.96 0.24 27.43
CA LYS A 354 5.50 1.57 27.10
C LYS A 354 6.90 1.48 26.49
N VAL A 355 7.80 0.68 27.07
CA VAL A 355 9.16 0.49 26.53
C VAL A 355 9.13 -0.24 25.19
N VAL A 356 8.28 -1.25 25.03
CA VAL A 356 8.10 -1.94 23.74
C VAL A 356 7.64 -0.95 22.66
N SER A 357 6.74 -0.02 22.98
CA SER A 357 6.33 1.05 22.05
C SER A 357 7.49 1.96 21.64
N TRP A 358 8.37 2.36 22.57
CA TRP A 358 9.58 3.12 22.23
C TRP A 358 10.56 2.35 21.34
N ILE A 359 10.71 1.03 21.58
CA ILE A 359 11.52 0.16 20.71
C ILE A 359 10.91 0.07 19.30
N SER A 360 9.58 -0.08 19.21
CA SER A 360 8.86 -0.04 17.93
C SER A 360 9.10 1.27 17.19
N ALA A 361 9.02 2.41 17.89
CA ALA A 361 9.34 3.71 17.31
C ALA A 361 10.79 3.76 16.81
N GLY A 362 11.75 3.24 17.58
CA GLY A 362 13.15 3.13 17.16
C GLY A 362 13.35 2.34 15.85
N PHE A 363 12.59 1.25 15.66
CA PHE A 363 12.59 0.52 14.39
C PHE A 363 12.01 1.34 13.24
N ALA A 364 10.90 2.07 13.46
CA ALA A 364 10.34 2.97 12.46
C ALA A 364 11.37 4.02 12.01
N TRP A 365 12.09 4.63 12.95
CA TRP A 365 13.19 5.55 12.66
C TRP A 365 14.31 4.91 11.85
N ALA A 366 14.79 3.74 12.26
CA ALA A 366 15.86 3.04 11.54
C ALA A 366 15.47 2.73 10.08
N ILE A 367 14.26 2.23 9.86
CA ILE A 367 13.75 1.91 8.52
C ILE A 367 13.53 3.18 7.69
N GLY A 368 12.92 4.21 8.29
CA GLY A 368 12.67 5.47 7.60
C GLY A 368 13.97 6.18 7.19
N LEU A 369 14.96 6.24 8.07
CA LEU A 369 16.27 6.82 7.73
C LEU A 369 17.02 5.98 6.67
N LEU A 370 16.91 4.65 6.71
CA LEU A 370 17.47 3.79 5.68
C LEU A 370 16.80 4.03 4.32
N ALA A 371 15.47 4.13 4.28
CA ALA A 371 14.75 4.46 3.06
C ALA A 371 15.13 5.85 2.55
N MET A 372 15.30 6.83 3.44
CA MET A 372 15.73 8.19 3.09
C MET A 372 17.09 8.19 2.37
N TYR A 373 18.05 7.43 2.90
CA TYR A 373 19.37 7.30 2.30
C TYR A 373 19.29 6.82 0.84
N PHE A 374 18.46 5.82 0.55
CA PHE A 374 18.26 5.36 -0.83
C PHE A 374 17.40 6.31 -1.66
N ALA A 375 16.49 7.06 -1.05
CA ALA A 375 15.63 8.02 -1.75
C ALA A 375 16.39 9.20 -2.34
N TYR A 376 17.58 9.56 -1.84
CA TYR A 376 18.44 10.57 -2.47
C TYR A 376 18.92 10.18 -3.87
N SER A 377 18.83 8.89 -4.24
CA SER A 377 19.12 8.39 -5.59
C SER A 377 17.90 7.61 -6.11
N PRO A 378 16.82 8.31 -6.49
CA PRO A 378 15.54 7.68 -6.72
C PRO A 378 15.50 6.82 -7.98
N PRO A 379 14.63 5.79 -8.02
CA PRO A 379 14.38 5.00 -9.21
C PRO A 379 13.66 5.82 -10.30
N GLN A 380 13.76 5.39 -11.56
CA GLN A 380 13.13 6.10 -12.70
C GLN A 380 11.61 6.22 -12.59
N LEU A 381 10.89 5.14 -12.27
CA LEU A 381 9.43 5.16 -12.10
C LEU A 381 9.04 4.65 -10.72
N ILE A 382 8.18 5.41 -10.03
CA ILE A 382 7.66 5.04 -8.70
C ILE A 382 6.92 3.70 -8.78
N THR A 383 6.04 3.54 -9.77
CA THR A 383 5.19 2.35 -9.97
C THR A 383 5.98 1.08 -10.19
N ALA A 384 6.99 1.13 -11.06
CA ALA A 384 7.85 -0.01 -11.34
C ALA A 384 8.57 -0.50 -10.08
N PHE A 385 9.11 0.46 -9.32
CA PHE A 385 9.94 0.16 -8.16
C PHE A 385 9.15 -0.45 -7.01
N TYR A 386 8.04 0.17 -6.59
CA TYR A 386 7.27 -0.39 -5.49
C TYR A 386 6.52 -1.67 -5.91
N SER A 387 6.07 -1.79 -7.17
CA SER A 387 5.32 -2.98 -7.60
C SER A 387 6.24 -4.21 -7.61
N ALA A 388 7.53 -4.05 -7.92
CA ALA A 388 8.51 -5.11 -7.78
C ALA A 388 8.63 -5.61 -6.33
N ALA A 389 8.62 -4.70 -5.36
CA ALA A 389 8.66 -5.07 -3.94
C ALA A 389 7.37 -5.72 -3.43
N ILE A 390 6.21 -5.21 -3.88
CA ILE A 390 4.90 -5.78 -3.55
C ILE A 390 4.70 -7.14 -4.21
N GLY A 391 5.25 -7.36 -5.41
CA GLY A 391 5.23 -8.68 -6.05
C GLY A 391 6.01 -9.73 -5.26
N LEU A 392 7.16 -9.38 -4.65
CA LEU A 392 7.90 -10.30 -3.76
C LEU A 392 7.05 -10.67 -2.54
N LEU A 393 6.42 -9.68 -1.92
CA LEU A 393 5.54 -9.89 -0.77
C LEU A 393 4.35 -10.77 -1.15
N SER A 394 3.73 -10.51 -2.29
CA SER A 394 2.62 -11.29 -2.82
C SER A 394 3.02 -12.73 -3.12
N ALA A 395 4.17 -12.94 -3.77
CA ALA A 395 4.73 -14.25 -4.06
C ALA A 395 5.02 -15.07 -2.80
N ALA A 396 5.49 -14.40 -1.75
CA ALA A 396 5.78 -15.02 -0.45
C ALA A 396 4.49 -15.37 0.31
N LEU A 397 3.50 -14.47 0.35
CA LEU A 397 2.41 -14.55 1.32
C LEU A 397 1.07 -15.03 0.74
N PHE A 398 0.77 -14.77 -0.53
CA PHE A 398 -0.58 -15.03 -1.07
C PHE A 398 -0.98 -16.49 -0.92
N VAL A 399 -0.21 -17.41 -1.51
CA VAL A 399 -0.55 -18.84 -1.47
C VAL A 399 -0.54 -19.41 -0.05
N PRO A 400 0.49 -19.19 0.80
CA PRO A 400 0.46 -19.69 2.18
C PRO A 400 -0.73 -19.18 2.98
N VAL A 401 -1.12 -17.91 2.84
CA VAL A 401 -2.25 -17.35 3.57
C VAL A 401 -3.56 -17.96 3.08
N ILE A 402 -3.82 -17.92 1.77
CA ILE A 402 -5.09 -18.41 1.21
C ILE A 402 -5.25 -19.92 1.43
N ALA A 403 -4.21 -20.71 1.17
CA ALA A 403 -4.23 -22.15 1.46
C ALA A 403 -4.36 -22.42 2.97
N GLY A 404 -3.71 -21.61 3.81
CA GLY A 404 -3.80 -21.73 5.26
C GLY A 404 -5.21 -21.52 5.80
N LEU A 405 -5.96 -20.59 5.20
CA LEU A 405 -7.33 -20.24 5.56
C LEU A 405 -8.37 -21.23 5.02
N TRP A 406 -8.22 -21.67 3.77
CA TRP A 406 -9.29 -22.36 3.03
C TRP A 406 -8.99 -23.82 2.72
N TRP A 407 -7.71 -24.21 2.64
CA TRP A 407 -7.34 -25.57 2.24
C TRP A 407 -7.04 -26.45 3.45
N LYS A 408 -7.97 -27.36 3.75
CA LYS A 408 -7.86 -28.26 4.91
C LYS A 408 -6.60 -29.13 4.92
N LYS A 409 -6.07 -29.46 3.74
CA LYS A 409 -4.88 -30.31 3.58
C LYS A 409 -3.57 -29.53 3.62
N ALA A 410 -3.60 -28.20 3.63
CA ALA A 410 -2.37 -27.41 3.79
C ALA A 410 -1.71 -27.78 5.13
N ASN A 411 -0.39 -27.90 5.16
CA ASN A 411 0.31 -28.26 6.39
C ASN A 411 1.65 -27.52 6.51
N LEU A 412 2.34 -27.75 7.64
CA LEU A 412 3.60 -27.08 7.96
C LEU A 412 4.62 -27.14 6.82
N ALA A 413 4.87 -28.33 6.28
CA ALA A 413 5.87 -28.54 5.25
C ALA A 413 5.46 -27.85 3.94
N GLY A 414 4.19 -27.95 3.55
CA GLY A 414 3.66 -27.25 2.38
C GLY A 414 3.69 -25.73 2.52
N GLY A 415 3.34 -25.20 3.69
CA GLY A 415 3.39 -23.76 3.99
C GLY A 415 4.80 -23.18 3.90
N VAL A 416 5.77 -23.86 4.51
CA VAL A 416 7.19 -23.46 4.44
C VAL A 416 7.72 -23.55 3.01
N ALA A 417 7.41 -24.63 2.28
CA ALA A 417 7.85 -24.81 0.90
C ALA A 417 7.26 -23.73 -0.03
N SER A 418 5.96 -23.45 0.10
CA SER A 418 5.26 -22.41 -0.66
C SER A 418 5.87 -21.02 -0.44
N LEU A 419 6.14 -20.67 0.82
CA LEU A 419 6.79 -19.41 1.19
C LEU A 419 8.17 -19.27 0.54
N LEU A 420 9.01 -20.31 0.65
CA LEU A 420 10.39 -20.31 0.12
C LEU A 420 10.43 -20.32 -1.40
N VAL A 421 9.68 -21.23 -2.04
CA VAL A 421 9.67 -21.39 -3.50
C VAL A 421 9.07 -20.17 -4.18
N GLY A 422 7.96 -19.63 -3.66
CA GLY A 422 7.36 -18.40 -4.19
C GLY A 422 8.34 -17.23 -4.17
N SER A 423 8.97 -16.99 -3.02
CA SER A 423 9.97 -15.93 -2.86
C SER A 423 11.18 -16.12 -3.77
N ALA A 424 11.73 -17.34 -3.84
CA ALA A 424 12.90 -17.65 -4.64
C ALA A 424 12.63 -17.48 -6.15
N VAL A 425 11.53 -18.05 -6.65
CA VAL A 425 11.16 -17.94 -8.07
C VAL A 425 10.90 -16.48 -8.44
N TYR A 426 10.25 -15.70 -7.56
CA TYR A 426 10.05 -14.29 -7.81
C TYR A 426 11.38 -13.54 -7.98
N LEU A 427 12.32 -13.71 -7.05
CA LEU A 427 13.62 -13.05 -7.11
C LEU A 427 14.43 -13.50 -8.34
N ILE A 428 14.44 -14.80 -8.64
CA ILE A 428 15.14 -15.35 -9.82
C ILE A 428 14.62 -14.71 -11.10
N VAL A 429 13.30 -14.65 -11.29
CA VAL A 429 12.72 -14.07 -12.52
C VAL A 429 12.90 -12.55 -12.53
N GLN A 430 12.72 -11.87 -11.39
CA GLN A 430 12.85 -10.41 -11.29
C GLN A 430 14.26 -9.90 -11.62
N PHE A 431 15.29 -10.70 -11.34
CA PHE A 431 16.68 -10.35 -11.64
C PHE A 431 17.24 -11.03 -12.90
N THR A 432 16.43 -11.82 -13.63
CA THR A 432 16.82 -12.37 -14.93
C THR A 432 16.84 -11.24 -15.99
N PRO A 433 17.97 -10.99 -16.66
CA PRO A 433 18.04 -9.98 -17.73
C PRO A 433 17.04 -10.27 -18.85
N GLY A 434 16.32 -9.25 -19.29
CA GLY A 434 15.34 -9.36 -20.38
C GLY A 434 13.99 -9.99 -19.99
N ALA A 435 13.80 -10.38 -18.73
CA ALA A 435 12.48 -10.79 -18.25
C ALA A 435 11.48 -9.63 -18.43
N PRO A 436 10.25 -9.88 -18.95
CA PRO A 436 9.26 -8.81 -19.10
C PRO A 436 8.95 -8.13 -17.77
N PRO A 437 8.79 -6.79 -17.73
CA PRO A 437 8.43 -6.07 -16.50
C PRO A 437 7.22 -6.70 -15.80
N PHE A 438 7.23 -6.75 -14.47
CA PHE A 438 6.14 -7.33 -13.64
C PHE A 438 5.83 -8.82 -13.83
N SER A 439 6.47 -9.52 -14.77
CA SER A 439 6.12 -10.91 -15.10
C SER A 439 6.52 -11.93 -14.04
N ALA A 440 7.44 -11.60 -13.13
CA ALA A 440 7.94 -12.50 -12.09
C ALA A 440 6.82 -13.15 -11.26
N ILE A 441 5.73 -12.41 -10.98
CA ILE A 441 4.59 -12.94 -10.22
C ILE A 441 3.88 -14.11 -10.93
N LEU A 442 3.87 -14.09 -12.26
CA LEU A 442 3.18 -15.09 -13.10
C LEU A 442 3.85 -16.46 -13.01
N PHE A 443 5.14 -16.50 -12.63
CA PHE A 443 5.87 -17.73 -12.36
C PHE A 443 5.85 -18.07 -10.87
N ALA A 444 6.00 -17.05 -10.02
CA ALA A 444 6.13 -17.23 -8.59
C ALA A 444 4.86 -17.77 -7.92
N LEU A 445 3.67 -17.27 -8.26
CA LEU A 445 2.41 -17.75 -7.66
C LEU A 445 2.11 -19.21 -8.03
N PRO A 446 2.19 -19.64 -9.30
CA PRO A 446 2.04 -21.05 -9.65
C PRO A 446 3.09 -21.93 -8.99
N ALA A 447 4.36 -21.51 -8.95
CA ALA A 447 5.41 -22.27 -8.29
C ALA A 447 5.15 -22.42 -6.78
N SER A 448 4.70 -21.36 -6.12
CA SER A 448 4.29 -21.37 -4.71
C SER A 448 3.11 -22.32 -4.48
N ALA A 449 2.09 -22.29 -5.34
CA ALA A 449 0.94 -23.18 -5.28
C ALA A 449 1.29 -24.65 -5.52
N LEU A 450 2.16 -24.93 -6.50
CA LEU A 450 2.67 -26.27 -6.75
C LEU A 450 3.48 -26.79 -5.56
N ALA A 451 4.37 -25.97 -4.99
CA ALA A 451 5.12 -26.33 -3.78
C ALA A 451 4.20 -26.60 -2.59
N MET A 452 3.18 -25.76 -2.36
CA MET A 452 2.14 -25.96 -1.35
C MET A 452 1.46 -27.32 -1.52
N VAL A 453 1.02 -27.64 -2.74
CA VAL A 453 0.24 -28.86 -3.02
C VAL A 453 1.11 -30.12 -2.96
N ILE A 454 2.24 -30.13 -3.65
CA ILE A 454 3.12 -31.30 -3.77
C ILE A 454 3.68 -31.66 -2.39
N VAL A 455 4.25 -30.70 -1.66
CA VAL A 455 4.89 -30.97 -0.37
C VAL A 455 3.85 -31.34 0.69
N SER A 456 2.66 -30.72 0.67
CA SER A 456 1.58 -31.11 1.59
C SER A 456 1.11 -32.55 1.37
N LYS A 457 1.11 -33.04 0.12
CA LYS A 457 0.74 -34.43 -0.20
C LYS A 457 1.84 -35.44 0.16
N ILE A 458 3.11 -35.09 -0.06
CA ILE A 458 4.25 -35.96 0.28
C ILE A 458 4.40 -36.09 1.81
N ARG A 459 4.14 -35.02 2.55
CA ARG A 459 4.19 -35.00 4.02
C ARG A 459 2.80 -34.68 4.59
N PRO A 460 1.86 -35.63 4.60
CA PRO A 460 0.53 -35.38 5.15
C PRO A 460 0.62 -34.98 6.62
N GLY A 461 0.01 -33.85 6.96
CA GLY A 461 -0.11 -33.39 8.34
C GLY A 461 -1.13 -34.24 9.09
N ARG A 462 -0.93 -34.44 10.40
CA ARG A 462 -1.96 -35.01 11.27
C ARG A 462 -3.13 -34.04 11.42
N GLU A 463 -4.36 -34.55 11.52
CA GLU A 463 -5.48 -33.73 12.00
C GLU A 463 -5.09 -33.16 13.36
N SER A 464 -5.04 -31.83 13.42
CA SER A 464 -4.51 -31.08 14.56
C SER A 464 -5.56 -30.12 15.08
N GLU A 465 -5.46 -29.74 16.35
CA GLU A 465 -6.25 -28.69 16.98
C GLU A 465 -6.24 -27.37 16.17
N ILE A 466 -5.15 -27.12 15.43
CA ILE A 466 -5.01 -26.00 14.49
C ILE A 466 -6.13 -26.04 13.44
N MET A 467 -6.44 -27.21 12.85
CA MET A 467 -7.48 -27.33 11.83
C MET A 467 -8.89 -27.10 12.38
N ALA A 468 -9.15 -27.52 13.61
CA ALA A 468 -10.39 -27.23 14.31
C ALA A 468 -10.52 -25.72 14.56
N ALA A 469 -9.44 -25.07 15.01
CA ALA A 469 -9.40 -23.62 15.20
C ALA A 469 -9.61 -22.84 13.89
N ILE A 470 -8.97 -23.23 12.78
CA ILE A 470 -9.18 -22.61 11.45
C ILE A 470 -10.65 -22.74 11.02
N SER A 471 -11.27 -23.90 11.25
CA SER A 471 -12.67 -24.12 10.89
C SER A 471 -13.62 -23.19 11.67
N LYS A 472 -13.29 -22.87 12.93
CA LYS A 472 -14.05 -21.89 13.74
C LYS A 472 -13.96 -20.47 13.20
N LEU A 473 -12.87 -20.09 12.52
CA LEU A 473 -12.72 -18.74 11.95
C LEU A 473 -13.78 -18.42 10.89
N HIS A 474 -14.33 -19.44 10.24
CA HIS A 474 -15.35 -19.29 9.20
C HIS A 474 -16.78 -19.24 9.74
N GLN A 475 -17.00 -19.61 10.99
CA GLN A 475 -18.30 -19.54 11.63
C GLN A 475 -18.68 -18.07 11.88
N SER A 476 -19.95 -17.71 11.72
CA SER A 476 -20.44 -16.39 12.12
C SER A 476 -20.39 -16.26 13.63
N GLU A 477 -19.96 -15.11 14.15
CA GLU A 477 -20.39 -14.69 15.48
C GLU A 477 -21.93 -14.70 15.43
N ASN A 478 -22.57 -15.59 16.20
CA ASN A 478 -24.03 -15.57 16.30
C ASN A 478 -24.43 -14.16 16.79
N ILE A 479 -25.35 -13.54 16.03
CA ILE A 479 -25.91 -12.21 16.24
C ILE A 479 -26.53 -12.11 17.64
#